data_AF-A0A0G1YEJ0-F1
#
_entry.id   AF-A0A0G1YEJ0-F1
#
_cell.length_a   1.000
_cell.length_b   1.000
_cell.length_c   1.000
_cell.angle_alpha   90.00
_cell.angle_beta   90.00
_cell.angle_gamma   90.00
#
_symmetry.space_group_name_H-M   'P 1'
#
loop_
_entity.id
_entity.type
_entity.pdbx_description
1 polymer ?
#
loop_
_entity_poly.entity_id
_entity_poly.type
_entity_poly.pdbx_seq_one_letter_code
_entity_poly.pdbx_strand_id
1 'polypeptide(L)'
;MSNVIVPPKDPNEIKPYHVVWCDKDGTNDGSANDDGELQSATISTSTWTVPTGLTEQSSNKNAVTIKGVSYLINTVATIWVSGGTAGNDYDVLNRVVLSDGRTLDKTITIPVRDK
;
A
#
# COMPACT_ATOMS: atom_id res chain seq x y z
N MET A 1 -12.79 -7.20 6.47
CA MET A 1 -11.54 -6.63 5.93
C MET A 1 -11.34 -5.30 6.65
N SER A 2 -10.24 -5.11 7.37
CA SER A 2 -9.97 -3.84 8.04
C SER A 2 -9.44 -2.84 7.03
N ASN A 3 -10.23 -1.83 6.67
CA ASN A 3 -9.74 -0.69 5.90
C ASN A 3 -8.79 0.13 6.77
N VAL A 4 -7.62 0.47 6.24
CA VAL A 4 -6.66 1.36 6.91
C VAL A 4 -6.89 2.77 6.39
N ILE A 5 -7.33 3.68 7.26
CA ILE A 5 -7.41 5.10 6.92
C ILE A 5 -5.99 5.67 6.94
N VAL A 6 -5.56 6.22 5.80
CA VAL A 6 -4.24 6.83 5.64
C VAL A 6 -4.33 8.35 5.83
N PRO A 7 -3.19 9.04 6.03
CA PRO A 7 -3.20 10.50 6.15
C PRO A 7 -3.86 11.18 4.94
N PRO A 8 -4.56 12.31 5.13
CA PRO A 8 -5.25 12.98 4.04
C PRO A 8 -4.30 13.49 2.96
N LYS A 9 -4.81 13.70 1.75
CA LYS A 9 -4.15 14.50 0.70
C LYS A 9 -4.99 15.70 0.28
N ASP A 10 -4.31 16.72 -0.23
CA ASP A 10 -4.90 17.79 -1.01
C ASP A 10 -5.30 17.28 -2.42
N PRO A 11 -6.45 17.68 -3.00
CA PRO A 11 -6.83 17.35 -4.37
C PRO A 11 -5.71 17.56 -5.41
N ASN A 12 -4.96 18.65 -5.29
CA ASN A 12 -3.94 19.08 -6.24
C ASN A 12 -2.56 18.47 -5.96
N GLU A 13 -2.40 17.74 -4.86
CA GLU A 13 -1.15 17.08 -4.51
C GLU A 13 -1.08 15.67 -5.09
N ILE A 14 0.12 15.32 -5.60
CA ILE A 14 0.54 13.93 -5.85
C ILE A 14 1.17 13.42 -4.55
N LYS A 15 0.53 12.43 -3.92
CA LYS A 15 0.99 11.90 -2.63
C LYS A 15 1.25 10.40 -2.68
N PRO A 16 2.38 9.91 -2.15
CA PRO A 16 2.63 8.47 -2.00
C PRO A 16 1.85 7.88 -0.84
N TYR A 17 1.40 6.64 -1.02
CA TYR A 17 0.84 5.77 0.01
C TYR A 17 1.44 4.39 -0.08
N HIS A 18 1.60 3.74 1.08
CA HIS A 18 2.29 2.47 1.20
C HIS A 18 1.36 1.42 1.83
N VAL A 19 1.43 0.20 1.31
CA VAL A 19 0.88 -0.99 1.95
C VAL A 19 2.04 -1.92 2.25
N VAL A 20 2.35 -2.05 3.54
CA VAL A 20 3.32 -3.01 4.06
C VAL A 20 2.64 -4.37 4.15
N TRP A 21 3.28 -5.40 3.58
CA TRP A 21 2.78 -6.78 3.56
C TRP A 21 3.62 -7.73 4.41
N CYS A 22 4.87 -7.40 4.66
CA CYS A 22 5.69 -8.12 5.63
C CYS A 22 5.44 -7.62 7.07
N ASP A 23 6.24 -8.11 8.02
CA ASP A 23 6.22 -7.63 9.39
C ASP A 23 6.47 -6.11 9.43
N LYS A 24 5.85 -5.44 10.41
CA LYS A 24 5.99 -3.99 10.66
C LYS A 24 7.39 -3.60 11.11
N ASP A 25 8.23 -4.54 11.53
CA ASP A 25 9.65 -4.31 11.77
C ASP A 25 10.52 -4.39 10.50
N GLY A 26 9.91 -4.75 9.36
CA GLY A 26 10.55 -4.85 8.05
C GLY A 26 11.11 -6.25 7.73
N THR A 27 11.03 -7.20 8.66
CA THR A 27 11.45 -8.58 8.45
C THR A 27 10.40 -9.38 7.65
N ASN A 28 10.87 -10.44 7.00
CA ASN A 28 10.05 -11.36 6.21
C ASN A 28 10.77 -12.71 6.12
N ASP A 29 10.90 -13.40 7.24
CA ASP A 29 11.73 -14.59 7.37
C ASP A 29 10.92 -15.89 7.58
N GLY A 30 9.59 -15.78 7.70
CA GLY A 30 8.70 -16.93 7.94
C GLY A 30 8.97 -17.63 9.28
N SER A 31 9.66 -16.96 10.20
CA SER A 31 9.84 -17.46 11.56
C SER A 31 8.50 -17.49 12.30
N ALA A 32 8.45 -18.18 13.44
CA ALA A 32 7.24 -18.23 14.27
C ALA A 32 6.79 -16.84 14.81
N ASN A 33 7.66 -15.83 14.70
CA ASN A 33 7.37 -14.46 15.11
C ASN A 33 7.00 -13.55 13.94
N ASP A 34 7.12 -14.01 12.68
CA ASP A 34 6.71 -13.24 11.50
C ASP A 34 5.19 -13.03 11.57
N ASP A 35 4.77 -11.80 11.90
CA ASP A 35 3.36 -11.41 11.98
C ASP A 35 2.81 -10.86 10.64
N GLY A 36 3.68 -10.76 9.63
CA GLY A 36 3.37 -10.26 8.31
C GLY A 36 2.57 -11.27 7.49
N GLU A 37 1.81 -10.78 6.52
CA GLU A 37 1.01 -11.69 5.69
C GLU A 37 1.85 -12.46 4.66
N LEU A 38 3.09 -12.04 4.43
CA LEU A 38 4.00 -12.67 3.48
C LEU A 38 4.58 -13.99 3.97
N GLN A 39 4.89 -14.16 5.25
CA GLN A 39 5.40 -15.44 5.80
C GLN A 39 6.56 -16.03 4.96
N SER A 40 7.64 -15.25 4.76
CA SER A 40 8.79 -15.54 3.86
C SER A 40 8.52 -15.48 2.35
N ALA A 41 7.27 -15.37 1.87
CA ALA A 41 6.99 -15.17 0.45
C ALA A 41 7.31 -13.73 0.00
N THR A 42 7.41 -13.47 -1.30
CA THR A 42 7.60 -12.10 -1.84
C THR A 42 6.51 -11.73 -2.82
N ILE A 43 6.23 -10.44 -2.96
CA ILE A 43 5.26 -9.90 -3.91
C ILE A 43 5.77 -10.10 -5.34
N SER A 44 5.14 -10.99 -6.10
CA SER A 44 5.42 -11.17 -7.53
C SER A 44 4.75 -10.07 -8.37
N THR A 45 3.46 -9.84 -8.14
CA THR A 45 2.69 -8.76 -8.79
C THR A 45 1.93 -7.95 -7.75
N SER A 46 1.75 -6.67 -8.05
CA SER A 46 0.96 -5.73 -7.25
C SER A 46 0.09 -4.93 -8.22
N THR A 47 -1.22 -5.03 -8.07
CA THR A 47 -2.20 -4.34 -8.90
C THR A 47 -3.04 -3.44 -8.02
N TRP A 48 -3.18 -2.19 -8.44
CA TRP A 48 -3.98 -1.20 -7.74
C TRP A 48 -5.31 -0.98 -8.47
N THR A 49 -6.40 -0.98 -7.70
CA THR A 49 -7.71 -0.53 -8.19
C THR A 49 -7.99 0.83 -7.57
N VAL A 50 -7.85 1.87 -8.39
CA VAL A 50 -8.09 3.26 -8.00
C VAL A 50 -9.51 3.65 -8.45
N PRO A 51 -10.38 4.11 -7.54
CA PRO A 51 -11.74 4.49 -7.88
C PRO A 51 -11.76 5.79 -8.69
N THR A 52 -12.84 5.99 -9.44
CA THR A 52 -13.06 7.23 -10.19
C THR A 52 -12.96 8.45 -9.27
N GLY A 53 -12.29 9.49 -9.76
CA GLY A 53 -12.00 10.71 -9.01
C GLY A 53 -10.54 10.79 -8.61
N LEU A 54 -9.88 9.67 -8.30
CA LEU A 54 -8.42 9.60 -8.15
C LEU A 54 -7.77 9.14 -9.45
N THR A 55 -6.51 9.55 -9.63
CA THR A 55 -5.66 9.09 -10.74
C THR A 55 -4.40 8.46 -10.18
N GLU A 56 -4.11 7.22 -10.57
CA GLU A 56 -2.78 6.62 -10.35
C GLU A 56 -1.75 7.33 -11.24
N GLN A 57 -0.74 7.94 -10.62
CA GLN A 57 0.38 8.55 -11.33
C GLN A 57 1.49 7.52 -11.58
N SER A 58 1.78 6.70 -10.58
CA SER A 58 2.69 5.57 -10.69
C SER A 58 2.51 4.63 -9.50
N SER A 59 3.01 3.39 -9.63
CA SER A 59 3.13 2.46 -8.52
C SER A 59 4.37 1.58 -8.68
N ASN A 60 4.90 1.07 -7.57
CA ASN A 60 5.99 0.10 -7.57
C ASN A 60 5.98 -0.74 -6.28
N LYS A 61 6.92 -1.69 -6.22
CA LYS A 61 7.18 -2.54 -5.05
C LYS A 61 8.66 -2.50 -4.64
N ASN A 62 9.26 -1.32 -4.76
CA ASN A 62 10.66 -1.09 -4.42
C ASN A 62 10.84 -0.98 -2.90
N ALA A 63 12.08 -1.15 -2.45
CA ALA A 63 12.42 -0.91 -1.06
C ALA A 63 12.10 0.53 -0.65
N VAL A 64 11.57 0.72 0.56
CA VAL A 64 11.25 2.05 1.11
C VAL A 64 11.47 2.06 2.62
N THR A 65 11.91 3.19 3.16
CA THR A 65 12.00 3.41 4.61
C THR A 65 10.81 4.25 5.06
N ILE A 66 9.99 3.73 5.99
CA ILE A 66 8.83 4.41 6.54
C ILE A 66 9.05 4.56 8.04
N LYS A 67 9.09 5.82 8.53
CA LYS A 67 9.29 6.14 9.96
C LYS A 67 10.50 5.45 10.61
N GLY A 68 11.60 5.29 9.85
CA GLY A 68 12.84 4.67 10.33
C GLY A 68 12.91 3.16 10.17
N VAL A 69 11.85 2.49 9.72
CA VAL A 69 11.84 1.06 9.40
C VAL A 69 12.04 0.87 7.90
N SER A 70 12.99 0.02 7.52
CA SER A 70 13.30 -0.28 6.12
C SER A 70 12.59 -1.55 5.66
N TYR A 71 11.78 -1.41 4.62
CA TYR A 71 11.07 -2.50 3.97
C TYR A 71 11.79 -2.86 2.67
N LEU A 72 12.05 -4.15 2.47
CA LEU A 72 12.80 -4.64 1.32
C LEU A 72 11.98 -4.58 0.01
N ILE A 73 12.66 -4.78 -1.12
CA ILE A 73 11.98 -4.93 -2.41
C ILE A 73 11.01 -6.12 -2.35
N ASN A 74 9.85 -5.97 -3.00
CA ASN A 74 8.79 -6.98 -3.04
C ASN A 74 8.18 -7.33 -1.66
N THR A 75 8.34 -6.49 -0.63
CA THR A 75 7.62 -6.68 0.66
C THR A 75 6.62 -5.57 0.99
N VAL A 76 6.62 -4.52 0.17
CA VAL A 76 5.82 -3.31 0.31
C VAL A 76 5.38 -2.85 -1.07
N ALA A 77 4.14 -2.38 -1.18
CA ALA A 77 3.61 -1.77 -2.39
C ALA A 77 3.43 -0.27 -2.16
N THR A 78 3.88 0.55 -3.10
CA THR A 78 3.68 2.01 -3.05
C THR A 78 2.89 2.47 -4.27
N ILE A 79 1.94 3.38 -4.05
CA ILE A 79 1.19 4.08 -5.09
C ILE A 79 1.30 5.60 -4.90
N TRP A 80 1.50 6.32 -5.99
CA TRP A 80 1.38 7.78 -6.05
C TRP A 80 0.06 8.11 -6.72
N VAL A 81 -0.79 8.84 -6.01
CA VAL A 81 -2.12 9.24 -6.54
C VAL A 81 -2.27 10.75 -6.54
N SER A 82 -3.05 11.25 -7.51
CA SER A 82 -3.46 12.64 -7.63
C SER A 82 -4.99 12.75 -7.78
N GLY A 83 -5.51 13.98 -7.79
CA GLY A 83 -6.93 14.24 -7.99
C GLY A 83 -7.76 14.01 -6.73
N GLY A 84 -9.04 13.70 -6.94
CA GLY A 84 -10.05 13.59 -5.89
C GLY A 84 -10.75 14.93 -5.63
N THR A 85 -11.92 14.86 -5.03
CA THR A 85 -12.68 16.03 -4.59
C THR A 85 -12.55 16.18 -3.08
N ALA A 86 -12.25 17.39 -2.61
CA ALA A 86 -12.19 17.66 -1.18
C ALA A 86 -13.51 17.32 -0.47
N GLY A 87 -13.39 16.75 0.72
CA GLY A 87 -14.52 16.26 1.51
C GLY A 87 -14.90 14.80 1.23
N ASN A 88 -14.34 14.16 0.20
CA ASN A 88 -14.59 12.76 -0.12
C ASN A 88 -13.47 11.83 0.39
N ASP A 89 -13.87 10.60 0.68
CA ASP A 89 -12.97 9.50 1.02
C ASP A 89 -12.98 8.47 -0.12
N TYR A 90 -11.80 7.99 -0.49
CA TYR A 90 -11.63 7.07 -1.60
C TYR A 90 -10.96 5.78 -1.14
N ASP A 91 -11.65 4.66 -1.34
CA ASP A 91 -11.10 3.33 -1.08
C ASP A 91 -10.27 2.85 -2.26
N VAL A 92 -8.98 2.63 -2.02
CA VAL A 92 -8.01 2.13 -3.00
C VAL A 92 -7.59 0.72 -2.58
N LEU A 93 -7.84 -0.25 -3.46
CA LEU A 93 -7.49 -1.65 -3.21
C LEU A 93 -6.11 -1.97 -3.83
N ASN A 94 -5.23 -2.57 -3.03
CA ASN A 94 -4.05 -3.26 -3.50
C ASN A 94 -4.28 -4.78 -3.47
N ARG A 95 -4.16 -5.41 -4.64
CA ARG A 95 -4.11 -6.86 -4.79
C ARG A 95 -2.70 -7.29 -5.09
N VAL A 96 -2.17 -8.24 -4.32
CA VAL A 96 -0.85 -8.84 -4.57
C VAL A 96 -0.97 -10.32 -4.87
N VAL A 97 -0.15 -10.80 -5.81
CA VAL A 97 0.13 -12.24 -5.98
C VAL A 97 1.53 -12.49 -5.45
N LEU A 98 1.64 -13.46 -4.56
CA LEU A 98 2.89 -13.83 -3.90
C LEU A 98 3.65 -14.91 -4.69
N SER A 99 4.94 -15.04 -4.42
CA SER A 99 5.83 -16.02 -5.04
C SER A 99 5.43 -17.48 -4.75
N ASP A 100 4.63 -17.71 -3.71
CA ASP A 100 4.07 -19.02 -3.34
C ASP A 100 2.67 -19.27 -3.93
N GLY A 101 2.16 -18.36 -4.76
CA GLY A 101 0.87 -18.46 -5.43
C GLY A 101 -0.32 -17.90 -4.66
N ARG A 102 -0.16 -17.47 -3.40
CA ARG A 102 -1.24 -16.81 -2.66
C ARG A 102 -1.61 -15.47 -3.29
N THR A 103 -2.89 -15.11 -3.20
CA THR A 103 -3.41 -13.79 -3.55
C THR A 103 -3.96 -13.13 -2.31
N LEU A 104 -3.51 -11.90 -2.03
CA LEU A 104 -3.93 -11.12 -0.87
C LEU A 104 -4.46 -9.75 -1.30
N ASP A 105 -5.40 -9.22 -0.52
CA ASP A 105 -6.09 -7.96 -0.77
C ASP A 105 -6.03 -7.06 0.47
N LYS A 106 -5.64 -5.79 0.27
CA LYS A 106 -5.66 -4.74 1.31
C LYS A 106 -6.23 -3.45 0.74
N THR A 107 -7.17 -2.87 1.46
CA THR A 107 -7.78 -1.58 1.10
C THR A 107 -7.27 -0.48 2.01
N ILE A 108 -6.80 0.61 1.40
CA ILE A 108 -6.52 1.87 2.09
C ILE A 108 -7.61 2.88 1.76
N THR A 109 -8.07 3.61 2.78
CA THR A 109 -9.02 4.71 2.59
C THR A 109 -8.25 6.01 2.62
N ILE A 110 -8.24 6.73 1.49
CA ILE A 110 -7.55 8.01 1.31
C ILE A 110 -8.56 9.16 1.50
N PRO A 111 -8.46 9.94 2.59
CA PRO A 111 -9.26 11.14 2.73
C PRO A 111 -8.70 12.26 1.85
N VAL A 112 -9.54 12.86 1.01
CA VAL A 112 -9.17 14.05 0.24
C VAL A 112 -9.74 15.27 0.93
N ARG A 113 -8.87 16.21 1.32
CA ARG A 113 -9.21 17.40 2.11
C ARG A 113 -8.44 18.60 1.56
N ASP A 114 -9.08 19.76 1.51
CA ASP A 114 -8.36 21.00 1.22
C ASP A 114 -7.35 21.29 2.33
N LYS A 115 -6.22 21.89 1.96
CA LYS A 115 -5.20 22.36 2.91
C LYS A 115 -5.63 23.59 3.69
#